data_AF-A0A7Z0E4S0-F1
#
_entry.id   AF-A0A7Z0E4S0-F1
#
_cell.length_a   1.000
_cell.length_b   1.000
_cell.length_c   1.000
_cell.angle_alpha   90.00
_cell.angle_beta   90.00
_cell.angle_gamma   90.00
#
_symmetry.space_group_name_H-M   'P 1'
#
loop_
_entity.id
_entity.type
_entity.pdbx_description
1 polymer ?
#
loop_
_entity_poly.entity_id
_entity_poly.type
_entity_poly.pdbx_seq_one_letter_code
_entity_poly.pdbx_strand_id
1 'polypeptide(L)'
;MGWKFPWVSSFGSDFNFDYHVSFSPEDLAKDKVFYNFTPMQPADANDELPGLSAFYRNDKGEVFHTYSSYARGPEELIGTLMILDRAPKGRNEDSTMNFVRRHDEYEEAPKAPSCCH
;
A
#
# COMPACT_ATOMS: atom_id res chain seq x y z
N MET A 1 16.21 -16.37 0.06
CA MET A 1 16.78 -15.10 0.58
C MET A 1 17.43 -15.21 1.97
N GLY A 2 17.36 -16.31 2.74
CA GLY A 2 18.20 -16.48 3.95
C GLY A 2 17.88 -15.54 5.12
N TRP A 3 16.66 -14.98 5.17
CA TRP A 3 16.23 -14.05 6.21
C TRP A 3 16.13 -14.79 7.55
N LYS A 4 16.63 -14.20 8.63
CA LYS A 4 16.73 -14.82 9.96
C LYS A 4 15.70 -14.32 10.97
N PHE A 5 14.83 -13.41 10.57
CA PHE A 5 13.75 -12.92 11.40
C PHE A 5 12.44 -13.63 11.04
N PRO A 6 11.52 -13.81 11.99
CA PRO A 6 10.25 -14.48 11.74
C PRO A 6 9.40 -13.61 10.80
N TRP A 7 9.35 -14.00 9.53
CA TRP A 7 8.44 -13.43 8.56
C TRP A 7 7.17 -14.25 8.54
N VAL A 8 6.05 -13.57 8.78
CA VAL A 8 4.71 -14.17 8.78
C VAL A 8 3.83 -13.46 7.76
N SER A 9 2.77 -14.13 7.32
CA SER A 9 1.76 -13.58 6.43
C SER A 9 0.41 -13.56 7.15
N SER A 10 -0.41 -12.54 6.88
CA SER A 10 -1.81 -12.50 7.31
C SER A 10 -2.74 -13.31 6.40
N PHE A 11 -2.21 -13.96 5.36
CA PHE A 11 -3.00 -14.77 4.44
C PHE A 11 -3.85 -15.83 5.17
N GLY A 12 -5.15 -15.84 4.88
CA GLY A 12 -6.11 -16.76 5.51
C GLY A 12 -6.58 -16.35 6.91
N SER A 13 -6.27 -15.12 7.36
CA SER A 13 -6.80 -14.52 8.59
C SER A 13 -7.61 -13.25 8.30
N ASP A 14 -8.32 -12.78 9.31
CA ASP A 14 -9.10 -11.53 9.33
C ASP A 14 -8.27 -10.29 9.73
N PHE A 15 -6.99 -10.48 10.07
CA PHE A 15 -6.13 -9.42 10.62
C PHE A 15 -6.20 -8.10 9.83
N ASN A 16 -6.09 -8.13 8.50
CA ASN A 16 -6.12 -6.90 7.70
C ASN A 16 -7.49 -6.17 7.77
N PHE A 17 -8.59 -6.91 7.93
CA PHE A 17 -9.93 -6.34 8.05
C PHE A 17 -10.13 -5.67 9.41
N ASP A 18 -9.60 -6.25 10.49
CA ASP A 18 -9.65 -5.66 11.84
C ASP A 18 -8.97 -4.28 11.92
N TYR A 19 -7.92 -4.07 11.12
CA TYR A 19 -7.21 -2.79 11.02
C TYR A 19 -7.69 -1.92 9.86
N HIS A 20 -8.78 -2.32 9.19
CA HIS A 20 -9.45 -1.61 8.11
C HIS A 20 -8.53 -1.28 6.92
N VAL A 21 -7.65 -2.21 6.54
CA VAL A 21 -6.77 -2.07 5.36
C VAL A 21 -7.14 -3.03 4.22
N SER A 22 -8.07 -3.95 4.45
CA SER A 22 -8.70 -4.77 3.42
C SER A 22 -10.22 -4.68 3.55
N PHE A 23 -10.94 -4.72 2.43
CA PHE A 23 -12.39 -4.53 2.37
C PHE A 23 -13.06 -5.69 1.63
N SER A 24 -14.13 -6.24 2.22
CA SER A 24 -14.90 -7.27 1.53
C SER A 24 -15.78 -6.65 0.44
N PRO A 25 -16.24 -7.41 -0.57
CA PRO A 25 -17.22 -6.93 -1.53
C PRO A 25 -18.50 -6.38 -0.87
N GLU A 26 -18.88 -6.95 0.27
CA GLU A 26 -20.03 -6.51 1.07
C GLU A 26 -19.77 -5.15 1.73
N ASP A 27 -18.55 -4.88 2.18
CA ASP A 27 -18.16 -3.56 2.70
C ASP A 27 -18.20 -2.50 1.61
N LEU A 28 -17.70 -2.85 0.42
CA LEU A 28 -17.65 -1.94 -0.72
C LEU A 28 -19.02 -1.64 -1.33
N ALA A 29 -20.03 -2.46 -1.02
CA ALA A 29 -21.43 -2.22 -1.40
C ALA A 29 -22.20 -1.29 -0.44
N LYS A 30 -21.60 -0.93 0.71
CA LYS A 30 -22.20 0.01 1.69
C LYS A 30 -22.01 1.47 1.26
N ASP A 31 -22.65 2.40 1.96
CA ASP A 31 -22.48 3.84 1.73
C ASP A 31 -21.06 4.32 2.07
N LYS A 32 -20.45 3.75 3.11
CA LYS A 32 -19.11 4.11 3.58
C LYS A 32 -18.35 2.90 4.10
N VAL A 33 -17.04 2.94 3.91
CA VAL A 33 -16.08 2.12 4.65
C VAL A 33 -15.38 2.97 5.71
N PHE A 34 -14.68 2.33 6.64
CA PHE A 34 -13.88 3.04 7.63
C PHE A 34 -12.41 2.89 7.28
N TYR A 35 -11.65 3.98 7.27
CA TYR A 35 -10.21 3.96 7.02
C TYR A 35 -9.56 5.16 7.68
N ASN A 36 -8.38 4.97 8.28
CA ASN A 36 -7.64 6.03 8.97
C ASN A 36 -8.51 6.82 9.97
N PHE A 37 -9.25 6.10 10.82
CA PHE A 37 -10.14 6.63 11.85
C PHE A 37 -11.30 7.51 11.34
N THR A 38 -11.58 7.47 10.04
CA THR A 38 -12.64 8.28 9.42
C THR A 38 -13.46 7.48 8.41
N PRO A 39 -14.73 7.82 8.19
CA PRO A 39 -15.51 7.25 7.10
C PRO A 39 -14.98 7.70 5.73
N MET A 40 -14.92 6.78 4.78
CA MET A 40 -14.43 6.97 3.41
C MET A 40 -15.43 6.40 2.40
N GLN A 41 -15.47 6.96 1.19
CA GLN A 41 -16.29 6.43 0.10
C GLN A 41 -15.68 5.12 -0.42
N PRO A 42 -16.48 4.05 -0.64
CA PRO A 42 -15.96 2.78 -1.16
C PRO A 42 -15.17 2.90 -2.47
N ALA A 43 -15.53 3.87 -3.32
CA ALA A 43 -14.85 4.13 -4.58
C ALA A 43 -13.37 4.55 -4.41
N ASP A 44 -13.01 5.10 -3.25
CA ASP A 44 -11.64 5.51 -2.92
C ASP A 44 -10.84 4.41 -2.21
N ALA A 45 -11.51 3.35 -1.76
CA ALA A 45 -10.91 2.30 -0.94
C ALA A 45 -10.30 1.15 -1.75
N ASN A 46 -10.82 0.87 -2.94
CA ASN A 46 -10.51 -0.36 -3.68
C ASN A 46 -10.74 -1.60 -2.79
N ASP A 47 -10.06 -2.71 -3.06
CA ASP A 47 -10.07 -3.92 -2.22
C ASP A 47 -9.09 -3.84 -1.03
N GLU A 48 -7.97 -3.13 -1.19
CA GLU A 48 -6.98 -2.91 -0.14
C GLU A 48 -6.38 -1.50 -0.15
N LEU A 49 -6.01 -1.01 1.04
CA LEU A 49 -5.33 0.25 1.26
C LEU A 49 -4.07 0.07 2.13
N PRO A 50 -3.07 0.96 2.01
CA PRO A 50 -1.85 0.85 2.80
C PRO A 50 -2.10 1.09 4.29
N GLY A 51 -1.38 0.33 5.12
CA GLY A 51 -1.29 0.58 6.55
C GLY A 51 -0.05 -0.05 7.17
N LEU A 52 0.43 0.56 8.24
CA LEU A 52 1.56 0.12 9.03
C LEU A 52 1.17 0.17 10.50
N SER A 53 1.34 -0.94 11.20
CA SER A 53 1.05 -1.04 12.63
C SER A 53 2.26 -1.56 13.38
N ALA A 54 2.44 -1.06 14.61
CA ALA A 54 3.37 -1.65 15.57
C ALA A 54 2.58 -2.15 16.79
N PHE A 55 2.95 -3.34 17.24
CA PHE A 55 2.37 -3.97 18.41
C PHE A 55 3.44 -4.24 19.46
N TYR A 56 3.07 -4.06 20.72
CA TYR A 56 3.92 -4.41 21.85
C TYR A 56 3.20 -5.43 22.71
N ARG A 57 3.90 -6.50 23.09
CA ARG A 57 3.42 -7.47 24.08
C ARG A 57 4.21 -7.27 25.36
N ASN A 58 3.51 -7.05 26.47
CA ASN A 58 4.17 -6.92 27.78
C ASN A 58 4.38 -8.28 28.47
N ASP A 59 5.05 -8.27 29.63
CA ASP A 59 5.36 -9.49 30.41
C ASP A 59 4.13 -10.23 30.92
N LYS A 60 2.97 -9.56 31.00
CA LYS A 60 1.68 -10.18 31.38
C LYS A 60 0.97 -10.83 30.20
N GLY A 61 1.53 -10.72 28.99
CA GLY A 61 0.95 -11.24 27.76
C GLY A 61 -0.09 -10.32 27.10
N GLU A 62 -0.30 -9.11 27.62
CA GLU A 62 -1.20 -8.12 27.03
C GLU A 62 -0.57 -7.54 25.75
N VAL A 63 -1.36 -7.38 24.69
CA VAL A 63 -0.92 -6.83 23.40
C VAL A 63 -1.51 -5.44 23.21
N PHE A 64 -0.66 -4.48 22.88
CA PHE A 64 -1.01 -3.09 22.65
C PHE A 64 -0.74 -2.72 21.20
N HIS A 65 -1.69 -2.05 20.54
CA HIS A 65 -1.46 -1.39 19.26
C HIS A 65 -0.86 -0.01 19.54
N THR A 66 0.47 0.09 19.48
CA THR A 66 1.21 1.25 19.99
C THR A 66 1.46 2.32 18.93
N TYR A 67 1.31 1.96 17.66
CA TYR A 67 1.47 2.87 16.54
C TYR A 67 0.65 2.37 15.35
N SER A 68 0.06 3.32 14.64
CA SER A 68 -0.63 3.08 13.37
C SER A 68 -0.35 4.22 12.41
N SER A 69 -0.09 3.90 11.15
CA SER A 69 0.00 4.84 10.06
C SER A 69 -0.76 4.30 8.86
N TYR A 70 -1.40 5.20 8.12
CA TYR A 70 -2.28 4.90 7.00
C TYR A 70 -1.98 5.84 5.84
N ALA A 71 -2.60 5.58 4.70
CA ALA A 71 -2.48 6.32 3.46
C ALA A 71 -1.00 6.44 3.05
N ARG A 72 -0.51 7.68 2.91
CA ARG A 72 0.89 7.99 2.55
C ARG A 72 1.84 7.96 3.75
N GLY A 73 1.33 7.76 4.96
CA GLY A 73 2.13 7.76 6.18
C GLY A 73 3.12 6.60 6.37
N PRO A 74 3.18 5.53 5.55
CA PRO A 74 4.28 4.56 5.58
C PRO A 74 5.29 4.76 4.43
N GLU A 75 5.18 5.84 3.64
CA GLU A 75 6.07 6.09 2.49
C GLU A 75 7.54 6.26 2.87
N GLU A 76 7.84 6.67 4.10
CA GLU A 76 9.21 6.79 4.61
C GLU A 76 9.95 5.46 4.64
N LEU A 77 9.22 4.34 4.69
CA LEU A 77 9.79 3.00 4.56
C LEU A 77 10.15 2.66 3.11
N ILE A 78 9.59 3.40 2.14
CA ILE A 78 9.88 3.27 0.72
C ILE A 78 11.08 4.17 0.40
N GLY A 79 12.28 3.67 0.69
CA GLY A 79 13.54 4.43 0.56
C GLY A 79 13.74 5.10 -0.81
N THR A 80 13.21 4.51 -1.89
CA THR A 80 13.23 5.11 -3.22
C THR A 80 12.49 6.45 -3.27
N LEU A 81 11.31 6.56 -2.66
CA LEU A 81 10.55 7.81 -2.62
C LEU A 81 11.31 8.88 -1.85
N MET A 82 11.97 8.49 -0.76
CA MET A 82 12.82 9.39 0.02
C MET A 82 13.96 9.95 -0.81
N ILE A 83 14.57 9.15 -1.68
CA ILE A 83 15.63 9.61 -2.59
C ILE A 83 15.06 10.59 -3.63
N LEU A 84 13.91 10.27 -4.24
CA LEU A 84 13.27 11.11 -5.25
C LEU A 84 12.88 12.49 -4.69
N ASP A 85 12.47 12.58 -3.43
CA ASP A 85 12.14 13.85 -2.77
C ASP A 85 13.30 14.85 -2.73
N ARG A 86 14.55 14.38 -2.94
CA ARG A 86 15.74 15.24 -2.98
C ARG A 86 16.03 15.82 -4.37
N ALA A 87 15.39 15.31 -5.42
CA ALA A 87 15.57 15.82 -6.77
C ALA A 87 14.90 17.21 -6.94
N PRO A 88 15.36 18.06 -7.89
CA PRO A 88 14.76 19.39 -8.09
C PRO A 88 13.26 19.39 -8.42
N LYS A 89 12.73 18.29 -8.96
CA LYS A 89 11.30 18.10 -9.25
C LYS A 89 10.58 17.23 -8.21
N GLY A 90 11.25 16.89 -7.11
CA GLY A 90 10.79 15.86 -6.18
C GLY A 90 10.47 14.56 -6.91
N ARG A 91 9.32 13.97 -6.58
CA ARG A 91 8.80 12.75 -7.22
C ARG A 91 8.25 12.96 -8.63
N ASN A 92 8.06 14.21 -9.07
CA ASN A 92 7.47 14.56 -10.36
C ASN A 92 6.11 13.83 -10.60
N GLU A 93 5.25 13.85 -9.57
CA GLU A 93 3.97 13.16 -9.47
C GLU A 93 2.80 14.14 -9.69
N ASP A 94 1.85 13.82 -10.58
CA ASP A 94 0.63 14.66 -10.80
C ASP A 94 -0.55 14.18 -9.93
N SER A 95 -0.62 12.87 -9.67
CA SER A 95 -1.55 12.22 -8.74
C SER A 95 -0.89 11.02 -8.08
N THR A 96 -1.39 10.59 -6.93
CA THR A 96 -0.79 9.50 -6.13
C THR A 96 -0.49 8.28 -6.98
N MET A 97 0.79 7.91 -7.01
CA MET A 97 1.39 6.77 -7.70
C MET A 97 1.18 6.75 -9.22
N ASN A 98 0.93 7.89 -9.87
CA ASN A 98 0.64 7.98 -11.32
C ASN A 98 1.79 7.47 -12.23
N PHE A 99 3.02 7.44 -11.72
CA PHE A 99 4.19 6.98 -12.44
C PHE A 99 4.42 5.46 -12.31
N VAL A 100 3.71 4.79 -11.38
CA VAL A 100 3.88 3.36 -11.16
C VAL A 100 3.26 2.60 -12.31
N ARG A 101 4.09 1.78 -12.94
CA ARG A 101 3.67 0.79 -13.93
C ARG A 101 4.09 -0.57 -13.47
N ARG A 102 3.22 -1.56 -13.69
CA ARG A 102 3.58 -2.97 -13.51
C ARG A 102 4.62 -3.35 -14.57
N HIS A 103 5.42 -4.37 -14.29
CA HIS A 103 6.52 -4.78 -15.17
C HIS A 103 6.04 -5.06 -16.62
N ASP A 104 4.84 -5.62 -16.76
CA ASP A 104 4.16 -5.93 -18.03
C ASP A 104 3.56 -4.71 -18.74
N GLU A 105 3.41 -3.56 -18.08
CA GLU A 105 2.86 -2.32 -18.65
C GLU A 105 3.93 -1.42 -19.31
N TYR A 106 5.20 -1.80 -19.24
CA TYR A 106 6.31 -1.06 -19.86
C TYR A 106 6.50 -1.39 -21.35
N GLU A 107 5.92 -2.47 -21.87
CA GLU A 107 6.07 -2.84 -23.29
C GLU A 107 4.91 -2.34 -24.16
N GLU A 108 4.97 -1.07 -24.56
CA GLU A 108 4.74 -0.80 -25.98
C GLU A 108 6.10 -0.90 -26.67
N ALA A 109 6.47 -2.11 -27.07
CA ALA A 109 7.68 -2.36 -27.85
C ALA A 109 7.74 -1.37 -29.03
N PRO A 110 8.90 -0.77 -29.35
CA PRO A 110 9.02 0.08 -30.51
C PRO A 110 8.60 -0.73 -31.75
N LYS A 111 7.60 -0.24 -32.49
CA LYS A 111 7.30 -0.79 -33.83
C LYS A 111 8.60 -0.74 -34.63
N ALA A 112 9.16 -1.90 -34.94
CA ALA A 112 10.31 -1.99 -35.82
C ALA A 112 10.02 -1.19 -37.10
N PRO A 113 10.98 -0.38 -37.60
CA PRO A 113 10.73 0.39 -38.81
C PRO A 113 10.40 -0.59 -39.95
N SER A 114 9.23 -0.40 -40.55
CA SER A 114 8.80 -1.06 -41.77
C SER A 114 9.71 -0.63 -42.91
N CYS A 115 10.84 -1.32 -43.08
CA CYS A 115 11.71 -1.16 -44.24
C CYS A 115 11.65 -2.42 -45.11
N CYS A 116 10.64 -2.48 -45.98
CA CYS A 116 10.74 -3.13 -47.27
C CYS A 116 10.19 -2.14 -48.31
N HIS A 117 11.09 -1.60 -49.13
CA HIS A 117 10.80 -0.99 -50.43
C HIS A 117 10.89 -2.08 -51.51
#